data_AF-A0A9X1X3E6-F1
#
_entry.id   AF-A0A9X1X3E6-F1
#
_cell.length_a   1.000
_cell.length_b   1.000
_cell.length_c   1.000
_cell.angle_alpha   90.00
_cell.angle_beta   90.00
_cell.angle_gamma   90.00
#
_symmetry.space_group_name_H-M   'P 1'
#
loop_
_entity.id
_entity.type
_entity.pdbx_description
1 polymer ?
#
loop_
_entity_poly.entity_id
_entity_poly.type
_entity_poly.pdbx_seq_one_letter_code
_entity_poly.pdbx_strand_id
1 'polypeptide(L)' 'MDQEAASAGNSAEFRRLSHDIRNQLSNITLSLEQLKYELPGPHSEAAFYIETISQSCRQINELLKQADSRSNESV' A
#
# COMPACT_ATOMS: atom_id res chain seq x y z
N MET A 1 4.23 -28.69 22.76
CA MET A 1 3.83 -27.33 23.19
C MET A 1 4.32 -26.31 22.14
N ASP A 2 4.37 -26.69 20.87
CA ASP A 2 5.26 -26.04 19.88
C ASP A 2 4.48 -25.39 18.71
N GLN A 3 3.15 -25.41 18.75
CA GLN A 3 2.32 -24.99 17.63
C GLN A 3 1.88 -23.51 17.71
N GLU A 4 1.92 -22.88 18.88
CA GLU A 4 1.55 -21.46 19.07
C GLU A 4 2.64 -20.46 18.67
N ALA A 5 3.92 -20.85 18.73
CA ALA A 5 5.03 -19.93 18.42
C ALA A 5 5.17 -19.63 16.92
N ALA A 6 4.76 -20.57 16.05
CA ALA A 6 4.88 -20.43 14.59
C ALA A 6 3.82 -19.50 13.98
N SER A 7 2.61 -19.42 14.56
CA SER A 7 1.55 -18.53 14.05
C SER A 7 1.80 -17.06 14.40
N ALA A 8 2.36 -16.80 15.60
CA ALA A 8 2.70 -15.46 16.06
C ALA A 8 3.82 -14.80 15.23
N GLY A 9 4.85 -15.57 14.84
CA GLY A 9 5.94 -15.11 13.99
C GLY A 9 5.47 -14.63 12.61
N ASN A 10 4.56 -15.38 11.99
CA ASN A 10 3.98 -15.06 10.70
C ASN A 10 3.19 -13.73 10.72
N SER A 11 2.51 -13.41 11.84
CA SER A 11 1.78 -12.15 12.00
C SER A 11 2.70 -10.92 12.12
N ALA A 12 3.85 -11.06 12.78
CA ALA A 12 4.81 -9.96 12.97
C ALA A 12 5.56 -9.65 11.68
N GLU A 13 5.97 -10.68 10.94
CA GLU A 13 6.58 -10.55 9.61
C GLU A 13 5.60 -9.93 8.61
N PHE A 14 4.33 -10.35 8.64
CA PHE A 14 3.29 -9.75 7.81
C PHE A 14 3.07 -8.26 8.15
N ARG A 15 2.99 -7.89 9.44
CA ARG A 15 2.87 -6.47 9.84
C ARG A 15 4.04 -5.62 9.37
N ARG A 16 5.26 -6.15 9.46
CA ARG A 16 6.46 -5.47 8.96
C ARG A 16 6.41 -5.29 7.45
N LEU A 17 6.03 -6.34 6.71
CA LEU A 17 5.83 -6.27 5.27
C LEU A 17 4.75 -5.24 4.90
N SER A 18 3.59 -5.25 5.57
CA SER A 18 2.50 -4.28 5.38
C SER A 18 2.99 -2.85 5.60
N HIS A 19 3.80 -2.61 6.65
CA HIS A 19 4.42 -1.30 6.90
C HIS A 19 5.34 -0.87 5.76
N ASP A 20 6.23 -1.77 5.32
CA ASP A 20 7.20 -1.46 4.26
C ASP A 20 6.52 -1.17 2.92
N ILE A 21 5.45 -1.91 2.59
CA ILE A 21 4.63 -1.64 1.40
C ILE A 21 3.94 -0.28 1.52
N ARG A 22 3.34 0.05 2.68
CA ARG A 22 2.71 1.38 2.89
C ARG A 22 3.69 2.52 2.67
N ASN A 23 4.93 2.36 3.13
CA ASN A 23 5.98 3.35 2.89
C ASN A 23 6.27 3.52 1.39
N GLN A 24 6.34 2.43 0.62
CA GLN A 24 6.49 2.52 -0.84
C GLN A 24 5.30 3.20 -1.52
N LEU A 25 4.07 2.89 -1.09
CA LEU A 25 2.86 3.53 -1.62
C LEU A 25 2.85 5.04 -1.33
N SER A 26 3.31 5.46 -0.15
CA SER A 26 3.49 6.88 0.18
C SER A 26 4.52 7.55 -0.73
N ASN A 27 5.66 6.91 -0.98
CA ASN A 27 6.70 7.44 -1.88
C ASN A 27 6.20 7.56 -3.33
N ILE A 28 5.48 6.54 -3.83
CA ILE A 28 4.87 6.57 -5.16
C ILE A 28 3.85 7.70 -5.25
N THR A 29 2.97 7.83 -4.26
CA THR A 29 1.94 8.89 -4.22
C THR A 29 2.59 10.27 -4.26
N LEU A 30 3.62 10.51 -3.45
CA LEU A 30 4.37 11.77 -3.44
C LEU A 30 5.01 12.07 -4.80
N SER A 31 5.64 11.07 -5.41
CA SER A 31 6.28 11.21 -6.73
C SER A 31 5.26 11.55 -7.82
N LEU A 32 4.06 10.95 -7.76
CA LEU A 32 2.97 11.25 -8.69
C LEU A 32 2.46 12.69 -8.52
N GLU A 33 2.34 13.18 -7.29
CA GLU A 33 1.96 14.57 -7.04
C GLU A 33 3.00 15.54 -7.60
N GLN A 34 4.29 15.28 -7.40
CA GLN A 34 5.37 16.09 -8.01
C GLN A 34 5.31 16.04 -9.54
N LEU A 35 5.14 14.85 -10.12
CA LEU A 35 5.06 14.66 -11.57
C LEU A 35 3.89 15.44 -12.20
N LYS A 36 2.74 15.58 -11.51
CA LYS A 36 1.62 16.41 -11.99
C LYS A 36 2.02 17.86 -12.24
N TYR A 37 2.94 18.41 -11.45
CA TYR A 37 3.40 19.79 -11.62
C TYR A 37 4.44 19.94 -12.73
N GLU A 38 5.20 18.89 -13.03
CA GLU A 38 6.23 18.90 -14.08
C GLU A 38 5.65 18.69 -15.48
N LEU A 39 4.48 18.05 -15.59
CA LEU A 39 3.85 17.76 -16.87
C LEU A 39 3.10 18.96 -17.47
N PRO A 40 3.25 19.21 -18.78
CA PRO A 40 2.59 20.33 -19.43
C PRO A 40 1.08 20.07 -19.65
N GLY A 41 0.26 20.93 -19.05
CA GLY A 41 -1.16 21.10 -19.39
C GLY A 41 -2.15 20.05 -18.83
N PRO A 42 -3.40 20.45 -18.54
CA PRO A 42 -4.40 19.62 -17.84
C PRO A 42 -5.04 18.48 -18.66
N HIS A 43 -4.61 18.25 -19.90
CA HIS A 43 -5.23 17.30 -20.83
C HIS A 43 -4.28 16.24 -21.37
N SER A 44 -3.14 16.01 -20.72
CA SER A 44 -2.23 14.94 -21.12
C SER A 44 -2.82 13.58 -20.75
N GLU A 45 -2.65 12.58 -21.63
CA GLU A 45 -2.96 11.17 -21.32
C GLU A 45 -2.26 10.71 -20.03
N ALA A 46 -1.13 11.35 -19.71
CA ALA A 46 -0.42 11.18 -18.45
C ALA A 46 -1.28 11.53 -17.21
N ALA A 47 -2.19 12.52 -17.27
CA ALA A 47 -3.08 12.83 -16.15
C ALA A 47 -4.00 11.64 -15.81
N PHE A 48 -4.52 10.94 -16.83
CA PHE A 48 -5.32 9.73 -16.64
C PHE A 48 -4.49 8.60 -16.01
N TYR A 49 -3.27 8.36 -16.51
CA TYR A 49 -2.39 7.34 -15.95
C TYR A 49 -1.99 7.66 -14.51
N ILE A 50 -1.69 8.93 -14.20
CA ILE A 50 -1.34 9.35 -12.85
C ILE A 50 -2.49 9.12 -11.88
N GLU A 51 -3.72 9.47 -12.26
CA GLU A 51 -4.89 9.22 -11.41
C GLU A 51 -5.13 7.71 -11.26
N THR A 52 -4.98 6.94 -12.32
CA THR A 52 -5.11 5.47 -12.29
C THR A 52 -4.12 4.86 -11.30
N ILE A 53 -2.83 5.23 -11.37
CA ILE A 53 -1.80 4.73 -10.46
C ILE A 53 -2.09 5.18 -9.02
N SER A 54 -2.51 6.44 -8.83
CA SER A 54 -2.89 6.97 -7.51
C SER A 54 -4.05 6.18 -6.90
N GLN A 55 -5.06 5.85 -7.71
CA GLN A 55 -6.20 5.03 -7.29
C GLN A 55 -5.77 3.61 -6.93
N SER A 56 -4.91 2.98 -7.73
CA SER A 56 -4.33 1.67 -7.41
C SER A 56 -3.57 1.69 -6.09
N CYS A 57 -2.75 2.73 -5.82
CA CYS A 57 -2.04 2.86 -4.55
C CYS A 57 -3.00 2.92 -3.35
N ARG A 58 -4.11 3.68 -3.48
CA ARG A 58 -5.17 3.73 -2.45
C ARG A 58 -5.83 2.37 -2.24
N GLN A 59 -6.14 1.66 -3.32
CA GLN A 59 -6.75 0.32 -3.24
C GLN A 59 -5.82 -0.69 -2.57
N ILE A 60 -4.52 -0.71 -2.91
CA ILE A 60 -3.55 -1.60 -2.26
C ILE A 60 -3.47 -1.30 -0.76
N ASN A 61 -3.43 -0.01 -0.37
CA ASN A 61 -3.41 0.35 1.04
C ASN A 61 -4.67 -0.15 1.79
N GLU A 62 -5.84 -0.10 1.15
CA GLU A 62 -7.08 -0.60 1.73
C GLU A 62 -7.08 -2.13 1.85
N LEU A 63 -6.58 -2.86 0.85
CA LEU A 63 -6.39 -4.31 0.92
C LEU A 63 -5.44 -4.70 2.06
N LEU A 64 -4.35 -3.96 2.27
CA LEU A 64 -3.43 -4.19 3.38
C LEU A 64 -4.10 -3.97 4.74
N LYS A 65 -4.95 -2.96 4.89
CA LYS A 65 -5.75 -2.78 6.12
C LYS A 65 -6.68 -3.97 6.37
N GLN A 66 -7.39 -4.43 5.33
CA GLN A 66 -8.28 -5.58 5.47
C GLN A 66 -7.52 -6.87 5.80
N ALA A 67 -6.30 -7.03 5.29
CA ALA A 67 -5.46 -8.17 5.60
C ALA A 67 -4.94 -8.10 7.05
N ASP A 68 -4.52 -6.92 7.52
CA ASP A 68 -4.12 -6.70 8.91
C ASP A 68 -5.30 -6.95 9.87
N SER A 69 -6.52 -6.49 9.54
CA SER A 69 -7.72 -6.73 10.36
C SER A 69 -8.06 -8.23 10.47
N ARG A 70 -7.98 -8.98 9.37
CA ARG A 70 -8.22 -10.43 9.36
C ARG A 70 -7.17 -11.21 10.16
N SER A 71 -5.92 -10.72 10.18
CA SER A 71 -4.87 -11.32 11.01
C SER A 71 -5.10 -11.13 12.52
N ASN A 72 -5.93 -10.16 12.92
CA ASN A 72 -6.29 -9.89 14.32
C ASN A 72 -7.51 -10.69 14.81
N GLU A 73 -8.38 -11.18 13.92
CA GLU A 73 -9.58 -11.97 14.28
C GLU A 73 -9.32 -13.48 14.44
N SER A 74 -8.11 -13.94 14.11
CA SER A 74 -7.71 -15.36 14.22
C SER A 74 -7.03 -15.71 15.57
N VAL A 75 -7.11 -14.81 16.56
CA VAL A 75 -6.55 -14.95 17.91
C VAL A 75 -7.67 -15.01 18.94
#